data_AF-A0A3A4VCH1-F1
#
_entry.id   AF-A0A3A4VCH1-F1
#
_cell.length_a   1.000
_cell.length_b   1.000
_cell.length_c   1.000
_cell.angle_alpha   90.00
_cell.angle_beta   90.00
_cell.angle_gamma   90.00
#
_symmetry.space_group_name_H-M   'P 1'
#
loop_
_entity.id
_entity.type
_entity.pdbx_description
1 polymer ?
#
loop_
_entity_poly.entity_id
_entity_poly.type
_entity_poly.pdbx_seq_one_letter_code
_entity_poly.pdbx_strand_id
1 'polypeptide(L)'
;MPKSVPFSIISTATAKKARSTMTLSELLEIGDEVVFKVDPERRYWTDTYKDVPDGTKGIVCGFYDAVIYEPRAPVLVHQPGVYHRKGAVSVWLSDGRIVPGDWSIEMTNKDEEKRRDAAMRDEHGIFRSKQVRLGDLPATKFWEHDKVRVRFPHDGSEHEMTIGRIDYHHMHQRRDDGSPWPFYGVNYSAGVSTSAEEAWIELIERGNVWKYHNNEPLVFTDLKEEAGFFQLVGQTEEMRNPENGLYSWTKDEVLAAIKAGTVHGFSVSSGFFGSGPHINAQRFKDEGLGKRVAKATLEGFGMAA
;
A
#
# COMPACT_ATOMS: atom_id res chain seq x y z
N MET A 1 -26.21 -29.66 -9.24
CA MET A 1 -25.00 -29.51 -8.40
C MET A 1 -24.26 -28.26 -8.88
N PRO A 2 -24.08 -27.24 -8.03
CA PRO A 2 -23.34 -26.05 -8.44
C PRO A 2 -21.86 -26.41 -8.56
N LYS A 3 -21.25 -26.07 -9.70
CA LYS A 3 -19.82 -26.25 -9.95
C LYS A 3 -19.06 -25.24 -9.09
N SER A 4 -18.16 -25.72 -8.24
CA SER A 4 -17.23 -24.90 -7.45
C SER A 4 -16.32 -24.10 -8.39
N VAL A 5 -16.31 -22.78 -8.22
CA VAL A 5 -15.41 -21.87 -8.95
C VAL A 5 -14.05 -21.86 -8.25
N PRO A 6 -12.91 -21.96 -8.96
CA PRO A 6 -11.58 -21.97 -8.33
C PRO A 6 -11.29 -20.65 -7.59
N PHE A 7 -10.58 -20.76 -6.46
CA PHE A 7 -10.18 -19.64 -5.61
C PHE A 7 -9.17 -18.74 -6.33
N SER A 8 -9.57 -17.51 -6.64
CA SER A 8 -8.70 -16.44 -7.15
C SER A 8 -9.19 -15.13 -6.57
N ILE A 9 -8.34 -14.47 -5.76
CA ILE A 9 -8.55 -13.09 -5.30
C ILE A 9 -7.81 -12.19 -6.28
N ILE A 10 -8.56 -11.43 -7.07
CA ILE A 10 -8.03 -10.47 -8.03
C ILE A 10 -7.90 -9.13 -7.30
N SER A 11 -6.66 -8.65 -7.14
CA SER A 11 -6.38 -7.28 -6.69
C SER A 11 -5.99 -6.45 -7.91
N THR A 12 -6.81 -5.45 -8.24
CA THR A 12 -6.51 -4.47 -9.29
C THR A 12 -5.81 -3.26 -8.68
N ALA A 13 -4.50 -3.18 -8.84
CA ALA A 13 -3.73 -1.96 -8.61
C ALA A 13 -3.28 -1.38 -9.96
N THR A 14 -3.87 -0.25 -10.35
CA THR A 14 -3.49 0.51 -11.54
C THR A 14 -2.32 1.44 -11.17
N ALA A 15 -1.11 1.16 -11.65
CA ALA A 15 0.01 2.11 -11.55
C ALA A 15 0.55 2.43 -12.94
N LYS A 16 0.52 3.73 -13.29
CA LYS A 16 1.18 4.31 -14.48
C LYS A 16 2.70 4.12 -14.32
N LYS A 17 3.39 3.93 -15.45
CA LYS A 17 4.82 3.57 -15.57
C LYS A 17 5.75 4.62 -14.95
N ALA A 18 5.87 4.64 -13.63
CA ALA A 18 7.10 5.08 -13.00
C ALA A 18 8.05 3.89 -13.08
N ARG A 19 9.22 4.06 -13.71
CA ARG A 19 10.40 3.29 -13.28
C ARG A 19 10.35 3.35 -11.75
N SER A 20 10.44 2.24 -11.03
CA SER A 20 10.49 2.30 -9.56
C SER A 20 11.76 3.05 -9.17
N THR A 21 11.69 4.37 -9.19
CA THR A 21 12.59 5.27 -8.49
C THR A 21 12.33 4.95 -7.03
N MET A 22 13.02 3.91 -6.55
CA MET A 22 13.60 3.98 -5.23
C MET A 22 14.14 5.40 -5.10
N THR A 23 13.52 6.13 -4.17
CA THR A 23 13.64 7.58 -4.07
C THR A 23 15.11 7.90 -3.89
N LEU A 24 15.72 8.52 -4.90
CA LEU A 24 17.06 9.09 -4.82
C LEU A 24 17.29 9.83 -3.49
N SER A 25 16.23 10.42 -2.92
CA SER A 25 16.15 10.98 -1.57
C SER A 25 16.73 10.11 -0.44
N GLU A 26 16.58 8.78 -0.51
CA GLU A 26 17.12 7.85 0.49
C GLU A 26 18.63 7.65 0.33
N LEU A 27 19.13 7.74 -0.92
CA LEU A 27 20.56 7.65 -1.27
C LEU A 27 21.33 8.95 -0.95
N LEU A 28 20.65 10.09 -1.05
CA LEU A 28 21.25 11.40 -0.94
C LEU A 28 21.63 11.75 0.50
N GLU A 29 22.71 12.49 0.67
CA GLU A 29 23.18 13.05 1.94
C GLU A 29 23.31 14.58 1.80
N ILE A 30 23.30 15.29 2.93
CA ILE A 30 23.57 16.73 2.93
C ILE A 30 24.99 16.95 2.40
N GLY A 31 25.13 17.84 1.41
CA GLY A 31 26.38 18.12 0.72
C GLY A 31 26.52 17.47 -0.65
N ASP A 32 25.65 16.52 -1.01
CA ASP A 32 25.69 15.91 -2.35
C ASP A 32 25.34 16.93 -3.45
N GLU A 33 26.10 16.89 -4.55
CA GLU A 33 25.77 17.64 -5.76
C GLU A 33 24.74 16.88 -6.61
N VAL A 34 23.66 17.57 -6.95
CA VAL A 34 22.57 17.05 -7.78
C VAL A 34 22.33 17.91 -9.01
N VAL A 35 21.69 17.32 -10.01
CA VAL A 35 21.26 18.01 -11.22
C VAL A 35 19.75 17.80 -11.42
N PHE A 36 19.03 18.87 -11.74
CA PHE A 36 17.61 18.81 -12.04
C PHE A 36 17.35 18.26 -13.44
N LYS A 37 16.39 17.33 -13.54
CA LYS A 37 15.82 16.78 -14.77
C LYS A 37 14.32 16.67 -14.55
N VAL A 38 13.58 17.70 -14.94
CA VAL A 38 12.16 17.81 -14.65
C VAL A 38 11.37 17.29 -15.85
N ASP A 39 10.56 16.27 -15.64
CA ASP A 39 9.68 15.76 -16.69
C ASP A 39 8.73 16.88 -17.21
N PRO A 40 8.52 17.01 -18.54
CA PRO A 40 7.65 18.04 -19.10
C PRO A 40 6.20 18.00 -18.60
N GLU A 41 5.62 16.81 -18.38
CA GLU A 41 4.28 16.65 -17.80
C GLU A 41 4.27 17.25 -16.40
N ARG A 42 5.31 17.00 -15.61
CA ARG A 42 5.41 17.56 -14.27
C ARG A 42 5.52 19.07 -14.27
N ARG A 43 6.36 19.63 -15.14
CA ARG A 43 6.56 21.08 -15.29
C ARG A 43 5.25 21.80 -15.66
N TYR A 44 4.30 21.10 -16.28
CA TYR A 44 2.98 21.64 -16.60
C TYR A 44 2.03 21.72 -15.39
N TRP A 45 2.10 20.77 -14.45
CA TRP A 45 1.16 20.68 -13.32
C TRP A 45 1.66 21.35 -12.02
N THR A 46 2.87 21.92 -12.00
CA THR A 46 3.43 22.56 -10.79
C THR A 46 4.21 23.83 -11.10
N ASP A 47 3.99 24.86 -10.29
CA ASP A 47 4.77 26.11 -10.34
C ASP A 47 6.16 25.95 -9.70
N THR A 48 6.39 24.88 -8.91
CA THR A 48 7.62 24.66 -8.15
C THR A 48 8.88 24.63 -9.02
N TYR A 49 8.77 24.09 -10.24
CA TYR A 49 9.91 23.89 -11.14
C TYR A 49 9.92 24.85 -12.34
N LYS A 50 8.94 25.75 -12.43
CA LYS A 50 8.73 26.60 -13.61
C LYS A 50 10.01 27.35 -14.02
N ASP A 51 10.74 27.86 -13.03
CA ASP A 51 11.96 28.66 -13.21
C ASP A 51 13.25 27.90 -12.85
N VAL A 52 13.21 26.57 -12.92
CA VAL A 52 14.38 25.70 -12.72
C VAL A 52 14.65 24.95 -14.02
N PRO A 53 15.57 25.42 -14.89
CA PRO A 53 15.90 24.75 -16.14
C PRO A 53 16.45 23.33 -15.90
N ASP A 54 16.23 22.43 -16.84
CA ASP A 54 16.90 21.13 -16.83
C ASP A 54 18.42 21.32 -16.93
N GLY A 55 19.18 20.50 -16.21
CA GLY A 55 20.63 20.64 -16.08
C GLY A 55 21.07 21.61 -14.97
N THR A 56 20.15 22.31 -14.30
CA THR A 56 20.48 23.16 -13.14
C THR A 56 21.11 22.31 -12.04
N LYS A 57 22.27 22.72 -11.55
CA LYS A 57 22.97 22.06 -10.44
C LYS A 57 22.58 22.69 -9.11
N GLY A 58 22.63 21.89 -8.05
CA GLY A 58 22.48 22.37 -6.69
C GLY A 58 23.11 21.41 -5.69
N ILE A 59 23.12 21.83 -4.43
CA ILE A 59 23.67 21.05 -3.32
C ILE A 59 22.52 20.65 -2.41
N VAL A 60 22.45 19.37 -2.04
CA VAL A 60 21.50 18.90 -1.04
C VAL A 60 21.78 19.58 0.30
N CYS A 61 20.82 20.34 0.82
CA CYS A 61 20.95 21.10 2.04
C CYS A 61 20.02 20.62 3.17
N GLY A 62 19.13 19.66 2.90
CA GLY A 62 18.24 19.09 3.89
C GLY A 62 17.21 18.13 3.30
N PHE A 63 16.28 17.69 4.13
CA PHE A 63 15.18 16.79 3.77
C PHE A 63 13.90 17.25 4.46
N TYR A 64 12.77 17.08 3.78
CA TYR A 64 11.46 17.22 4.42
C TYR A 64 11.20 15.99 5.28
N ASP A 65 10.64 16.19 6.47
CA ASP A 65 10.13 15.08 7.27
C ASP A 65 8.82 14.58 6.66
N ALA A 66 8.75 13.29 6.33
CA ALA A 66 7.53 12.66 5.86
C ALA A 66 6.95 11.80 6.98
N VAL A 67 5.80 12.23 7.49
CA VAL A 67 4.96 11.39 8.36
C VAL A 67 4.09 10.51 7.48
N ILE A 68 4.12 9.19 7.70
CA ILE A 68 3.28 8.20 7.01
C ILE A 68 2.34 7.58 8.03
N TYR A 69 1.12 7.29 7.58
CA TYR A 69 0.16 6.50 8.33
C TYR A 69 -0.01 5.15 7.66
N GLU A 70 0.45 4.09 8.32
CA GLU A 70 0.23 2.72 7.90
C GLU A 70 -1.13 2.26 8.48
N PRO A 71 -2.14 1.98 7.63
CA PRO A 71 -3.51 1.74 8.07
C PRO A 71 -3.64 0.39 8.77
N ARG A 72 -4.82 0.14 9.36
CA ARG A 72 -5.12 -1.15 10.00
C ARG A 72 -5.43 -2.24 9.00
N ALA A 73 -5.89 -1.84 7.82
CA ALA A 73 -6.19 -2.70 6.68
C ALA A 73 -6.12 -1.89 5.38
N PRO A 74 -5.40 -2.35 4.33
CA PRO A 74 -4.49 -3.50 4.31
C PRO A 74 -3.20 -3.25 5.11
N VAL A 75 -2.69 -4.29 5.78
CA VAL A 75 -1.34 -4.34 6.34
C VAL A 75 -0.40 -4.91 5.28
N LEU A 76 0.51 -4.08 4.77
CA LEU A 76 1.42 -4.48 3.69
C LEU A 76 2.78 -4.92 4.23
N VAL A 77 3.47 -4.03 4.93
CA VAL A 77 4.86 -4.26 5.38
C VAL A 77 5.02 -3.97 6.86
N HIS A 78 4.46 -2.85 7.32
CA HIS A 78 4.61 -2.39 8.69
C HIS A 78 3.33 -2.61 9.49
N GLN A 79 3.48 -2.78 10.80
CA GLN A 79 2.34 -2.79 11.72
C GLN A 79 1.59 -1.47 11.63
N PRO A 80 0.27 -1.43 11.86
CA PRO A 80 -0.49 -0.19 11.84
C PRO A 80 0.11 0.85 12.79
N GLY A 81 0.24 2.09 12.33
CA GLY A 81 0.88 3.14 13.12
C GLY A 81 1.29 4.37 12.33
N VAL A 82 1.85 5.32 13.06
CA VAL A 82 2.47 6.53 12.52
C VAL A 82 3.96 6.30 12.41
N TYR A 83 4.52 6.58 11.24
CA TYR A 83 5.92 6.41 10.94
C TYR A 83 6.51 7.72 10.43
N HIS A 84 7.78 7.94 10.75
CA HIS A 84 8.61 8.94 10.13
C HIS A 84 9.50 8.27 9.09
N ARG A 85 9.61 8.89 7.93
CA ARG A 85 10.68 8.60 6.97
C ARG A 85 11.26 9.90 6.44
N LYS A 86 12.43 9.74 5.82
CA LYS A 86 13.04 10.78 5.01
C LYS A 86 12.14 11.09 3.81
N GLY A 87 11.71 12.34 3.69
CA GLY A 87 10.83 12.82 2.63
C GLY A 87 11.58 13.30 1.40
N ALA A 88 10.99 14.28 0.69
CA ALA A 88 11.63 14.94 -0.44
C ALA A 88 12.91 15.65 0.00
N VAL A 89 13.84 15.86 -0.93
CA VAL A 89 15.12 16.55 -0.65
C VAL A 89 14.92 18.05 -0.74
N SER A 90 15.70 18.83 -0.01
CA SER A 90 15.83 20.28 -0.19
C SER A 90 17.16 20.56 -0.87
N VAL A 91 17.13 21.27 -2.00
CA VAL A 91 18.31 21.56 -2.83
C VAL A 91 18.57 23.06 -2.84
N TRP A 92 19.77 23.45 -2.42
CA TRP A 92 20.24 24.81 -2.51
C TRP A 92 20.83 25.08 -3.90
N LEU A 93 20.23 26.01 -4.61
CA LEU A 93 20.68 26.48 -5.92
C LEU A 93 21.72 27.60 -5.78
N SER A 94 22.53 27.80 -6.83
CA SER A 94 23.57 28.85 -6.86
C SER A 94 23.03 30.28 -6.76
N ASP A 95 21.74 30.48 -7.09
CA ASP A 95 21.06 31.78 -6.99
C ASP A 95 20.51 32.08 -5.58
N GLY A 96 20.77 31.20 -4.60
CA GLY A 96 20.33 31.35 -3.22
C GLY A 96 18.98 30.71 -2.90
N ARG A 97 18.22 30.26 -3.89
CA ARG A 97 16.92 29.60 -3.66
C ARG A 97 17.11 28.19 -3.10
N ILE A 98 16.14 27.76 -2.29
CA ILE A 98 15.97 26.36 -1.88
C ILE A 98 14.74 25.82 -2.61
N VAL A 99 14.94 24.75 -3.38
CA VAL A 99 13.90 24.10 -4.19
C VAL A 99 13.79 22.64 -3.77
N PRO A 100 12.59 22.06 -3.65
CA PRO A 100 12.43 20.64 -3.39
C PRO A 100 13.03 19.81 -4.55
N GLY A 101 13.82 18.79 -4.22
CA GLY A 101 14.37 17.80 -5.12
C GLY A 101 13.74 16.44 -4.84
N ASP A 102 12.70 16.11 -5.60
CA ASP A 102 12.02 14.82 -5.51
C ASP A 102 12.50 13.87 -6.63
N TRP A 103 11.62 13.26 -7.41
CA TRP A 103 11.95 12.47 -8.59
C TRP A 103 12.55 13.29 -9.75
N SER A 104 12.66 14.60 -9.58
CA SER A 104 13.13 15.54 -10.62
C SER A 104 14.61 15.87 -10.52
N ILE A 105 15.38 15.12 -9.74
CA ILE A 105 16.82 15.31 -9.55
C ILE A 105 17.59 14.01 -9.76
N GLU A 106 18.87 14.13 -10.06
CA GLU A 106 19.84 13.03 -10.15
C GLU A 106 21.13 13.38 -9.42
N MET A 107 21.77 12.39 -8.77
CA MET A 107 23.13 12.55 -8.27
C MET A 107 24.09 12.79 -9.44
N THR A 108 24.97 13.78 -9.30
CA THR A 108 26.03 14.03 -10.30
C THR A 108 27.11 12.96 -10.23
N ASN A 109 27.46 12.50 -9.02
CA ASN A 109 28.41 11.41 -8.80
C ASN A 109 27.73 10.03 -8.95
N LYS A 110 27.78 9.49 -10.16
CA LYS A 110 27.15 8.20 -10.51
C LYS A 110 27.81 6.98 -9.88
N ASP A 111 29.10 7.06 -9.56
CA ASP A 111 29.79 5.93 -8.92
C ASP A 111 29.43 5.84 -7.44
N GLU A 112 29.31 6.99 -6.77
CA GLU A 112 28.83 7.06 -5.39
C GLU A 112 27.35 6.65 -5.28
N GLU A 113 26.51 7.09 -6.22
CA GLU A 113 25.11 6.65 -6.33
C GLU A 113 25.01 5.11 -6.36
N LYS A 114 25.79 4.45 -7.23
CA LYS A 114 25.83 2.98 -7.33
C LYS A 114 26.36 2.33 -6.06
N ARG A 115 27.40 2.89 -5.44
CA ARG A 115 28.00 2.37 -4.20
C ARG A 115 26.98 2.38 -3.06
N ARG A 116 26.26 3.50 -2.89
CA ARG A 116 25.24 3.64 -1.84
C ARG A 116 24.01 2.77 -2.12
N ASP A 117 23.59 2.63 -3.37
CA ASP A 117 22.50 1.73 -3.76
C ASP A 117 22.84 0.28 -3.41
N ALA A 118 24.04 -0.18 -3.78
CA ALA A 118 24.51 -1.52 -3.44
C ALA A 118 24.58 -1.76 -1.92
N ALA A 119 25.01 -0.76 -1.15
CA ALA A 119 25.12 -0.86 0.30
C ALA A 119 23.77 -0.89 1.04
N MET A 120 22.68 -0.42 0.41
CA MET A 120 21.34 -0.40 1.02
C MET A 120 20.47 -1.60 0.64
N ARG A 121 20.93 -2.45 -0.27
CA ARG A 121 20.22 -3.67 -0.65
C ARG A 121 20.58 -4.80 0.30
N ASP A 122 19.58 -5.57 0.71
CA ASP A 122 19.81 -6.82 1.45
C ASP A 122 20.39 -7.92 0.54
N GLU A 123 20.66 -9.10 1.11
CA GLU A 123 21.19 -10.27 0.38
C GLU A 123 20.30 -10.74 -0.78
N HIS A 124 19.07 -10.25 -0.86
CA HIS A 124 18.11 -10.52 -1.92
C HIS A 124 17.95 -9.37 -2.91
N GLY A 125 18.78 -8.32 -2.81
CA GLY A 125 18.69 -7.14 -3.65
C GLY A 125 17.53 -6.21 -3.28
N ILE A 126 16.83 -6.47 -2.18
CA ILE A 126 15.65 -5.71 -1.77
C ILE A 126 16.11 -4.50 -0.96
N PHE A 127 15.56 -3.35 -1.32
CA PHE A 127 15.71 -2.13 -0.56
C PHE A 127 14.55 -1.99 0.42
N ARG A 128 14.89 -1.68 1.67
CA ARG A 128 13.91 -1.33 2.70
C ARG A 128 14.24 0.07 3.20
N SER A 129 13.42 1.05 2.89
CA SER A 129 13.60 2.37 3.51
C SER A 129 13.39 2.22 5.01
N LYS A 130 14.25 2.88 5.79
CA LYS A 130 14.10 2.88 7.24
C LYS A 130 12.94 3.80 7.60
N GLN A 131 11.81 3.19 7.96
CA GLN A 131 10.72 3.89 8.61
C GLN A 131 10.90 3.79 10.13
N VAL A 132 10.86 4.93 10.82
CA VAL A 132 10.94 4.99 12.28
C VAL A 132 9.52 5.13 12.83
N ARG A 133 9.07 4.16 13.64
CA ARG A 133 7.76 4.22 14.26
C ARG A 133 7.71 5.37 15.27
N LEU A 134 6.77 6.28 15.08
CA LEU A 134 6.51 7.41 15.99
C LEU A 134 5.46 7.06 17.04
N GLY A 135 4.48 6.22 16.70
CA GLY A 135 3.41 5.86 17.63
C GLY A 135 2.25 5.14 16.97
N ASP A 136 1.15 5.03 17.71
CA ASP A 136 -0.10 4.45 17.23
C ASP A 136 -0.85 5.42 16.30
N LEU A 137 -1.73 4.89 15.47
CA LEU A 137 -2.63 5.71 14.65
C LEU A 137 -3.50 6.61 15.54
N PRO A 138 -3.82 7.84 15.10
CA PRO A 138 -4.81 8.67 15.78
C PRO A 138 -6.13 7.93 16.00
N ALA A 139 -6.76 8.21 17.14
CA ALA A 139 -8.07 7.65 17.46
C ALA A 139 -9.11 8.17 16.45
N THR A 140 -9.93 7.26 15.93
CA THR A 140 -11.02 7.56 15.01
C THR A 140 -12.31 6.95 15.51
N LYS A 141 -13.44 7.63 15.26
CA LYS A 141 -14.76 7.15 15.65
C LYS A 141 -15.15 5.87 14.89
N PHE A 142 -14.76 5.81 13.62
CA PHE A 142 -14.99 4.68 12.72
C PHE A 142 -13.68 4.04 12.32
N TRP A 143 -13.73 2.74 12.02
CA TRP A 143 -12.60 1.92 11.62
C TRP A 143 -12.84 1.34 10.23
N GLU A 144 -11.77 0.95 9.55
CA GLU A 144 -11.84 0.24 8.29
C GLU A 144 -12.78 -0.98 8.44
N HIS A 145 -13.60 -1.22 7.42
CA HIS A 145 -14.66 -2.24 7.38
C HIS A 145 -15.86 -2.04 8.29
N ASP A 146 -15.95 -0.94 9.06
CA ASP A 146 -17.21 -0.60 9.75
C ASP A 146 -18.33 -0.42 8.73
N LYS A 147 -19.51 -1.00 9.03
CA LYS A 147 -20.73 -0.76 8.28
C LYS A 147 -21.38 0.50 8.83
N VAL A 148 -21.64 1.46 7.95
CA VAL A 148 -22.09 2.79 8.32
C VAL A 148 -23.27 3.24 7.46
N ARG A 149 -24.07 4.14 8.00
CA ARG A 149 -25.06 4.92 7.27
C ARG A 149 -24.46 6.29 6.99
N VAL A 150 -24.45 6.71 5.72
CA VAL A 150 -23.92 8.02 5.31
C VAL A 150 -25.06 8.86 4.77
N ARG A 151 -25.23 10.07 5.31
CA ARG A 151 -26.20 11.07 4.85
C ARG A 151 -25.47 12.21 4.14
N PHE A 152 -25.63 12.31 2.82
CA PHE A 152 -24.98 13.34 2.04
C PHE A 152 -25.78 14.64 2.07
N PRO A 153 -25.23 15.76 2.59
CA PRO A 153 -26.01 16.99 2.77
C PRO A 153 -26.35 17.70 1.45
N HIS A 154 -25.61 17.44 0.38
CA HIS A 154 -25.78 18.14 -0.90
C HIS A 154 -27.02 17.70 -1.68
N ASP A 155 -27.43 16.43 -1.54
CA ASP A 155 -28.61 15.87 -2.21
C ASP A 155 -29.62 15.23 -1.24
N GLY A 156 -29.30 15.16 0.05
CA GLY A 156 -30.13 14.54 1.08
C GLY A 156 -30.18 13.02 0.99
N SER A 157 -29.35 12.39 0.15
CA SER A 157 -29.33 10.94 -0.02
C SER A 157 -28.78 10.24 1.22
N GLU A 158 -29.29 9.04 1.48
CA GLU A 158 -28.84 8.18 2.56
C GLU A 158 -28.49 6.80 2.02
N HIS A 159 -27.31 6.31 2.41
CA HIS A 159 -26.80 5.02 1.93
C HIS A 159 -26.15 4.22 3.05
N GLU A 160 -26.36 2.91 3.03
CA GLU A 160 -25.52 1.97 3.79
C GLU A 160 -24.22 1.72 3.01
N MET A 161 -23.09 1.95 3.67
CA MET A 161 -21.75 1.90 3.08
C MET A 161 -20.78 1.23 4.06
N THR A 162 -19.56 0.97 3.58
CA THR A 162 -18.47 0.45 4.39
C THR A 162 -17.32 1.46 4.41
N ILE A 163 -16.69 1.67 5.57
CA ILE A 163 -15.44 2.44 5.63
C ILE A 163 -14.35 1.66 4.90
N GLY A 164 -13.92 2.16 3.74
CA GLY A 164 -12.90 1.52 2.91
C GLY A 164 -11.48 1.92 3.30
N ARG A 165 -11.29 3.19 3.69
CA ARG A 165 -9.99 3.73 4.13
C ARG A 165 -10.18 4.98 4.99
N ILE A 166 -9.15 5.32 5.76
CA ILE A 166 -9.08 6.56 6.54
C ILE A 166 -7.87 7.35 6.05
N ASP A 167 -8.09 8.58 5.62
CA ASP A 167 -7.06 9.51 5.20
C ASP A 167 -6.57 10.36 6.37
N TYR A 168 -5.69 9.77 7.17
CA TYR A 168 -5.13 10.40 8.36
C TYR A 168 -4.44 11.75 8.09
N HIS A 169 -3.90 11.96 6.88
CA HIS A 169 -3.25 13.22 6.52
C HIS A 169 -4.23 14.40 6.50
N HIS A 170 -5.50 14.13 6.19
CA HIS A 170 -6.54 15.15 6.09
C HIS A 170 -7.45 15.25 7.32
N MET A 171 -7.26 14.41 8.34
CA MET A 171 -8.13 14.33 9.52
C MET A 171 -8.31 15.67 10.28
N HIS A 172 -7.28 16.51 10.28
CA HIS A 172 -7.29 17.81 10.95
C HIS A 172 -7.28 19.00 9.97
N GLN A 173 -7.41 18.72 8.67
CA GLN A 173 -7.44 19.76 7.66
C GLN A 173 -8.84 20.36 7.52
N ARG A 174 -8.87 21.61 7.09
CA ARG A 174 -10.10 22.34 6.75
C ARG A 174 -10.00 22.80 5.31
N ARG A 175 -11.15 22.86 4.64
CA ARG A 175 -11.28 23.51 3.33
C ARG A 175 -11.19 25.03 3.48
N ASP A 176 -11.08 25.73 2.36
CA ASP A 176 -10.99 27.20 2.30
C ASP A 176 -12.20 27.91 2.93
N ASP A 177 -13.37 27.26 2.92
CA ASP A 177 -14.60 27.75 3.56
C ASP A 177 -14.66 27.49 5.08
N GLY A 178 -13.60 26.89 5.64
CA GLY A 178 -13.50 26.52 7.06
C GLY A 178 -14.19 25.20 7.42
N SER A 179 -14.91 24.54 6.50
CA SER A 179 -15.49 23.21 6.75
C SER A 179 -14.41 22.13 6.93
N PRO A 180 -14.68 21.05 7.69
CA PRO A 180 -13.74 19.94 7.83
C PRO A 180 -13.45 19.27 6.47
N TRP A 181 -12.22 18.82 6.26
CA TRP A 181 -11.90 18.00 5.09
C TRP A 181 -12.50 16.58 5.26
N PRO A 182 -13.13 15.99 4.24
CA PRO A 182 -13.66 14.63 4.32
C PRO A 182 -12.49 13.64 4.28
N PHE A 183 -12.32 12.87 5.36
CA PHE A 183 -11.17 11.96 5.51
C PHE A 183 -11.56 10.49 5.64
N TYR A 184 -12.85 10.16 5.64
CA TYR A 184 -13.30 8.76 5.52
C TYR A 184 -13.59 8.44 4.06
N GLY A 185 -12.85 7.49 3.50
CA GLY A 185 -13.22 6.87 2.23
C GLY A 185 -14.31 5.82 2.48
N VAL A 186 -15.47 5.99 1.85
CA VAL A 186 -16.64 5.10 2.00
C VAL A 186 -16.94 4.40 0.69
N ASN A 187 -17.26 3.12 0.77
CA ASN A 187 -17.53 2.25 -0.38
C ASN A 187 -18.99 1.82 -0.39
N TYR A 188 -19.63 1.94 -1.55
CA TYR A 188 -20.89 1.25 -1.85
C TYR A 188 -20.63 -0.26 -1.98
N SER A 189 -21.65 -1.08 -1.71
CA SER A 189 -21.60 -2.53 -1.98
C SER A 189 -21.29 -2.87 -3.44
N ALA A 190 -21.64 -1.97 -4.38
CA ALA A 190 -21.35 -2.09 -5.81
C ALA A 190 -19.90 -1.73 -6.20
N GLY A 191 -19.03 -1.38 -5.24
CA GLY A 191 -17.60 -1.12 -5.47
C GLY A 191 -17.24 0.32 -5.86
N VAL A 192 -18.21 1.24 -5.93
CA VAL A 192 -17.95 2.68 -6.09
C VAL A 192 -17.50 3.26 -4.74
N SER A 193 -16.49 4.13 -4.75
CA SER A 193 -15.99 4.81 -3.54
C SER A 193 -16.20 6.32 -3.62
N THR A 194 -16.47 6.96 -2.47
CA THR A 194 -16.48 8.41 -2.31
C THR A 194 -15.87 8.80 -0.95
N SER A 195 -15.84 10.08 -0.61
CA SER A 195 -15.36 10.58 0.68
C SER A 195 -16.49 11.18 1.50
N ALA A 196 -16.47 10.98 2.81
CA ALA A 196 -17.46 11.50 3.74
C ALA A 196 -16.80 12.21 4.93
N GLU A 197 -17.45 13.28 5.40
CA GLU A 197 -17.11 13.94 6.66
C GLU A 197 -17.64 13.12 7.83
N GLU A 198 -16.98 13.18 8.98
CA GLU A 198 -17.37 12.40 10.17
C GLU A 198 -18.82 12.66 10.61
N ALA A 199 -19.29 13.90 10.46
CA ALA A 199 -20.65 14.31 10.84
C ALA A 199 -21.75 13.69 9.96
N TRP A 200 -21.39 13.18 8.78
CA TRP A 200 -22.33 12.56 7.83
C TRP A 200 -22.55 11.08 8.14
N ILE A 201 -21.75 10.50 9.04
CA ILE A 201 -21.63 9.07 9.23
C ILE A 201 -22.25 8.66 10.57
N GLU A 202 -23.09 7.63 10.53
CA GLU A 202 -23.62 6.92 11.67
C GLU A 202 -23.15 5.46 11.63
N LEU A 203 -22.66 4.93 12.76
CA LEU A 203 -22.26 3.53 12.84
C LEU A 203 -23.49 2.63 12.84
N ILE A 204 -23.55 1.66 11.93
CA ILE A 204 -24.54 0.59 11.96
C ILE A 204 -23.95 -0.62 12.70
N GLU A 205 -22.75 -1.06 12.31
CA GLU A 205 -22.10 -2.23 12.88
C GLU A 205 -20.58 -2.10 12.83
N ARG A 206 -19.89 -2.59 13.86
CA ARG A 206 -18.43 -2.71 13.87
C ARG A 206 -17.96 -3.75 12.86
N GLY A 207 -16.96 -3.36 12.07
CA GLY A 207 -16.30 -4.22 11.10
C GLY A 207 -15.34 -5.22 11.74
N ASN A 208 -14.93 -6.22 10.95
CA ASN A 208 -13.99 -7.25 11.41
C ASN A 208 -12.61 -6.68 11.77
N VAL A 209 -12.18 -5.56 11.20
CA VAL A 209 -10.90 -4.91 11.59
C VAL A 209 -10.97 -4.44 13.04
N TRP A 210 -12.02 -3.72 13.41
CA TRP A 210 -12.22 -3.31 14.81
C TRP A 210 -12.35 -4.53 15.72
N LYS A 211 -13.17 -5.52 15.35
CA LYS A 211 -13.39 -6.73 16.14
C LYS A 211 -12.06 -7.49 16.39
N TYR A 212 -11.23 -7.63 15.36
CA TYR A 212 -9.92 -8.30 15.43
C TYR A 212 -8.98 -7.64 16.44
N HIS A 213 -8.85 -6.32 16.40
CA HIS A 213 -7.99 -5.58 17.32
C HIS A 213 -8.53 -5.47 18.76
N ASN A 214 -9.81 -5.79 18.98
CA ASN A 214 -10.47 -5.73 20.28
C ASN A 214 -10.82 -7.12 20.85
N ASN A 215 -10.33 -8.20 20.24
CA ASN A 215 -10.61 -9.59 20.64
C ASN A 215 -12.10 -9.94 20.66
N GLU A 216 -12.87 -9.35 19.77
CA GLU A 216 -14.29 -9.64 19.60
C GLU A 216 -14.51 -10.76 18.58
N PRO A 217 -15.62 -11.50 18.66
CA PRO A 217 -15.95 -12.54 17.69
C PRO A 217 -16.00 -11.99 16.25
N LEU A 218 -15.20 -12.58 15.37
CA LEU A 218 -15.21 -12.28 13.94
C LEU A 218 -16.36 -13.01 13.25
N VAL A 219 -16.96 -12.37 12.26
CA VAL A 219 -18.08 -12.95 11.49
C VAL A 219 -17.71 -12.92 10.01
N PHE A 220 -17.76 -14.07 9.36
CA PHE A 220 -17.50 -14.22 7.93
C PHE A 220 -18.63 -15.01 7.28
N THR A 221 -18.98 -14.64 6.05
CA THR A 221 -20.00 -15.30 5.24
C THR A 221 -19.49 -16.65 4.72
N ASP A 222 -18.21 -16.70 4.35
CA ASP A 222 -17.58 -17.90 3.82
C ASP A 222 -16.06 -17.90 4.10
N LEU A 223 -15.42 -19.03 3.75
CA LEU A 223 -13.97 -19.21 3.90
C LEU A 223 -13.16 -18.23 3.04
N LYS A 224 -13.70 -17.75 1.91
CA LYS A 224 -13.00 -16.81 1.03
C LYS A 224 -12.91 -15.44 1.68
N GLU A 225 -14.00 -14.98 2.30
CA GLU A 225 -14.04 -13.74 3.08
C GLU A 225 -13.09 -13.83 4.28
N GLU A 226 -13.14 -14.94 5.02
CA GLU A 226 -12.24 -15.21 6.15
C GLU A 226 -10.77 -15.16 5.71
N ALA A 227 -10.39 -15.92 4.69
CA ALA A 227 -9.02 -15.96 4.16
C ALA A 227 -8.56 -14.58 3.66
N GLY A 228 -9.41 -13.87 2.92
CA GLY A 228 -9.13 -12.53 2.42
C GLY A 228 -8.92 -11.52 3.55
N PHE A 229 -9.72 -11.61 4.64
CA PHE A 229 -9.55 -10.77 5.81
C PHE A 229 -8.21 -11.02 6.51
N PHE A 230 -7.84 -12.28 6.76
CA PHE A 230 -6.55 -12.59 7.41
C PHE A 230 -5.34 -12.21 6.55
N GLN A 231 -5.45 -12.28 5.23
CA GLN A 231 -4.46 -11.71 4.33
C GLN A 231 -4.38 -10.18 4.51
N LEU A 232 -5.52 -9.50 4.53
CA LEU A 232 -5.63 -8.05 4.66
C LEU A 232 -5.03 -7.52 5.96
N VAL A 233 -5.15 -8.23 7.08
CA VAL A 233 -4.58 -7.83 8.38
C VAL A 233 -3.17 -8.38 8.64
N GLY A 234 -2.47 -8.83 7.58
CA GLY A 234 -1.06 -9.24 7.68
C GLY A 234 -0.83 -10.57 8.43
N GLN A 235 -1.83 -11.45 8.44
CA GLN A 235 -1.75 -12.80 9.02
C GLN A 235 -1.39 -13.88 7.99
N THR A 236 -0.82 -13.45 6.87
CA THR A 236 -0.24 -14.30 5.83
C THR A 236 1.18 -13.88 5.54
N GLU A 237 1.99 -14.84 5.11
CA GLU A 237 3.33 -14.62 4.59
C GLU A 237 3.36 -15.01 3.12
N GLU A 238 3.92 -14.15 2.27
CA GLU A 238 4.20 -14.50 0.89
C GLU A 238 5.44 -15.42 0.85
N MET A 239 5.30 -16.54 0.15
CA MET A 239 6.32 -17.57 0.10
C MET A 239 7.09 -17.49 -1.20
N ARG A 240 8.42 -17.48 -1.11
CA ARG A 240 9.29 -17.59 -2.27
C ARG A 240 9.28 -19.01 -2.81
N ASN A 241 9.27 -19.14 -4.13
CA ASN A 241 9.50 -20.41 -4.78
C ASN A 241 10.93 -20.88 -4.45
N PRO A 242 11.09 -22.05 -3.81
CA PRO A 242 12.40 -22.56 -3.43
C PRO A 242 13.31 -22.88 -4.62
N GLU A 243 12.76 -23.09 -5.82
CA GLU A 243 13.52 -23.45 -7.01
C GLU A 243 14.25 -22.24 -7.65
N ASN A 244 13.65 -21.05 -7.58
CA ASN A 244 14.17 -19.86 -8.25
C ASN A 244 14.39 -18.65 -7.32
N GLY A 245 13.95 -18.74 -6.05
CA GLY A 245 14.08 -17.68 -5.05
C GLY A 245 13.17 -16.47 -5.26
N LEU A 246 12.22 -16.53 -6.21
CA LEU A 246 11.29 -15.45 -6.56
C LEU A 246 9.92 -15.64 -5.89
N TYR A 247 9.15 -14.57 -5.77
CA TYR A 247 7.75 -14.62 -5.33
C TYR A 247 6.77 -15.05 -6.44
N SER A 248 7.29 -15.56 -7.56
CA SER A 248 6.50 -15.96 -8.71
C SER A 248 6.45 -17.48 -8.82
N TRP A 249 5.22 -18.01 -8.89
CA TRP A 249 4.95 -19.42 -9.02
C TRP A 249 4.17 -19.71 -10.30
N THR A 250 4.43 -20.86 -10.91
CA THR A 250 3.49 -21.44 -11.87
C THR A 250 2.32 -22.10 -11.14
N LYS A 251 1.24 -22.37 -11.89
CA LYS A 251 0.07 -23.06 -11.34
C LYS A 251 0.43 -24.44 -10.79
N ASP A 252 1.25 -25.20 -11.52
CA ASP A 252 1.58 -26.57 -11.13
C ASP A 252 2.51 -26.59 -9.92
N GLU A 253 3.49 -25.67 -9.86
CA GLU A 253 4.36 -25.50 -8.70
C GLU A 253 3.58 -25.17 -7.44
N VAL A 254 2.66 -24.20 -7.50
CA VAL A 254 1.91 -23.79 -6.30
C VAL A 254 0.97 -24.89 -5.83
N LEU A 255 0.31 -25.62 -6.74
CA LEU A 255 -0.59 -26.72 -6.37
C LEU A 255 0.21 -27.89 -5.76
N ALA A 256 1.40 -28.18 -6.30
CA ALA A 256 2.30 -29.16 -5.70
C ALA A 256 2.75 -28.74 -4.29
N ALA A 257 3.08 -27.46 -4.09
CA ALA A 257 3.46 -26.92 -2.80
C ALA A 257 2.30 -26.90 -1.78
N ILE A 258 1.05 -26.66 -2.22
CA ILE A 258 -0.14 -26.80 -1.37
C ILE A 258 -0.29 -28.25 -0.92
N LYS A 259 -0.18 -29.20 -1.86
CA LYS A 259 -0.29 -30.63 -1.56
C LYS A 259 0.82 -31.12 -0.61
N ALA A 260 2.01 -30.53 -0.71
CA ALA A 260 3.12 -30.80 0.20
C ALA A 260 2.96 -30.12 1.58
N GLY A 261 1.95 -29.27 1.78
CA GLY A 261 1.73 -28.52 3.02
C GLY A 261 2.72 -27.37 3.25
N THR A 262 3.49 -26.99 2.22
CA THR A 262 4.48 -25.91 2.31
C THR A 262 3.82 -24.53 2.22
N VAL A 263 2.73 -24.43 1.45
CA VAL A 263 1.91 -23.23 1.31
C VAL A 263 0.43 -23.59 1.53
N HIS A 264 -0.40 -22.60 1.83
CA HIS A 264 -1.81 -22.81 2.17
C HIS A 264 -2.76 -22.36 1.07
N GLY A 265 -2.36 -21.36 0.27
CA GLY A 265 -3.16 -20.85 -0.84
C GLY A 265 -2.33 -19.94 -1.72
N PHE A 266 -3.01 -19.22 -2.62
CA PHE A 266 -2.35 -18.24 -3.47
C PHE A 266 -3.30 -17.13 -3.93
N SER A 267 -2.71 -16.01 -4.34
CA SER A 267 -3.40 -14.94 -5.05
C SER A 267 -2.84 -14.81 -6.48
N VAL A 268 -3.68 -14.32 -7.40
CA VAL A 268 -3.27 -14.05 -8.77
C VAL A 268 -3.19 -12.55 -8.95
N SER A 269 -1.97 -12.05 -9.16
CA SER A 269 -1.75 -10.66 -9.55
C SER A 269 -1.91 -10.56 -11.07
N SER A 270 -2.54 -9.49 -11.57
CA SER A 270 -2.71 -9.27 -13.00
C SER A 270 -1.40 -9.04 -13.77
N GLY A 271 -0.26 -9.00 -13.07
CA GLY A 271 1.04 -8.71 -13.64
C GLY A 271 1.24 -7.22 -13.88
N PHE A 272 2.50 -6.79 -13.98
CA PHE A 272 2.89 -5.42 -14.30
C PHE A 272 3.62 -5.39 -15.65
N PHE A 273 3.22 -4.49 -16.55
CA PHE A 273 3.94 -4.15 -17.79
C PHE A 273 4.53 -5.36 -18.56
N GLY A 274 3.68 -6.15 -19.20
CA GLY A 274 4.12 -7.23 -20.10
C GLY A 274 4.62 -8.49 -19.38
N SER A 275 4.78 -8.47 -18.05
CA SER A 275 4.76 -9.72 -17.27
C SER A 275 3.33 -10.23 -17.27
N GLY A 276 3.11 -11.47 -17.71
CA GLY A 276 1.81 -12.13 -17.55
C GLY A 276 1.36 -12.17 -16.09
N PRO A 277 0.12 -12.62 -15.82
CA PRO A 277 -0.33 -12.84 -14.46
C PRO A 277 0.65 -13.78 -13.74
N HIS A 278 1.02 -13.43 -12.51
CA HIS A 278 1.89 -14.25 -11.67
C HIS A 278 1.15 -14.67 -10.41
N ILE A 279 1.47 -15.86 -9.93
CA ILE A 279 0.86 -16.45 -8.75
C ILE A 279 1.78 -16.19 -7.56
N ASN A 280 1.22 -15.57 -6.52
CA ASN A 280 1.89 -15.36 -5.24
C ASN A 280 1.39 -16.40 -4.25
N ALA A 281 2.26 -17.34 -3.86
CA ALA A 281 1.93 -18.35 -2.87
C ALA A 281 1.92 -17.76 -1.47
N GLN A 282 1.00 -18.23 -0.63
CA GLN A 282 0.75 -17.67 0.69
C GLN A 282 0.69 -18.76 1.76
N ARG A 283 1.26 -18.44 2.92
CA ARG A 283 1.16 -19.24 4.13
C ARG A 283 0.46 -18.43 5.22
N PHE A 284 -0.70 -18.91 5.67
CA PHE A 284 -1.39 -18.37 6.84
C PHE A 284 -0.61 -18.68 8.12
N LYS A 285 -0.53 -17.71 9.04
CA LYS A 285 0.04 -17.89 10.39
C LYS A 285 -0.84 -18.80 11.27
N ASP A 286 -2.15 -18.74 11.07
CA ASP A 286 -3.08 -19.73 11.61
C ASP A 286 -3.07 -20.99 10.74
N GLU A 287 -2.46 -22.05 11.26
CA GLU A 287 -2.34 -23.36 10.59
C GLU A 287 -3.71 -24.04 10.37
N GLY A 288 -4.69 -23.83 11.25
CA GLY A 288 -6.02 -24.40 11.11
C GLY A 288 -6.80 -23.76 9.97
N LEU A 289 -6.79 -22.43 9.88
CA LEU A 289 -7.29 -21.69 8.73
C LEU A 289 -6.52 -22.08 7.46
N GLY A 290 -5.19 -22.10 7.53
CA GLY A 290 -4.33 -22.47 6.41
C GLY A 290 -4.66 -23.82 5.79
N LYS A 291 -4.88 -24.85 6.61
CA LYS A 291 -5.30 -26.19 6.14
C LYS A 291 -6.69 -26.20 5.51
N ARG A 292 -7.65 -25.43 6.04
CA ARG A 292 -8.98 -25.29 5.41
C ARG A 292 -8.87 -24.64 4.04
N VAL A 293 -8.06 -23.58 3.91
CA VAL A 293 -7.81 -22.89 2.63
C VAL A 293 -7.10 -23.82 1.64
N ALA A 294 -6.08 -24.56 2.07
CA ALA A 294 -5.37 -25.54 1.23
C ALA A 294 -6.32 -26.59 0.67
N LYS A 295 -7.14 -27.19 1.53
CA LYS A 295 -8.15 -28.17 1.15
C LYS A 295 -9.14 -27.60 0.13
N ALA A 296 -9.74 -26.46 0.43
CA ALA A 296 -10.71 -25.82 -0.45
C ALA A 296 -10.11 -25.42 -1.80
N THR A 297 -8.84 -25.02 -1.81
CA THR A 297 -8.09 -24.70 -3.04
C THR A 297 -7.91 -25.96 -3.89
N LEU A 298 -7.39 -27.05 -3.34
CA LEU A 298 -7.18 -28.31 -4.06
C LEU A 298 -8.50 -28.88 -4.61
N GLU A 299 -9.57 -28.87 -3.81
CA GLU A 299 -10.91 -29.28 -4.23
C GLU A 299 -11.43 -28.43 -5.40
N GLY A 300 -11.20 -27.11 -5.37
CA GLY A 300 -11.56 -26.20 -6.47
C GLY A 300 -10.85 -26.49 -7.80
N PHE A 301 -9.70 -27.20 -7.76
CA PHE A 301 -8.97 -27.68 -8.93
C PHE A 301 -9.20 -29.17 -9.23
N GLY A 302 -10.15 -29.82 -8.54
CA GLY A 302 -10.47 -31.24 -8.72
C GLY A 302 -9.39 -32.18 -8.21
N MET A 303 -8.56 -31.74 -7.26
CA MET A 303 -7.49 -32.52 -6.65
C MET A 303 -7.92 -33.02 -5.28
N ALA A 304 -7.45 -34.22 -4.90
CA ALA A 304 -7.60 -34.70 -3.53
C ALA A 304 -6.67 -33.94 -2.59
N ALA A 305 -7.24 -33.44 -1.48
CA ALA A 305 -6.52 -32.77 -0.41
C ALA A 305 -5.71 -33.75 0.45
#